data_AF-A0A8H7NCI2-F1
#
_entry.id   AF-A0A8H7NCI2-F1
#
_cell.length_a   1.000
_cell.length_b   1.000
_cell.length_c   1.000
_cell.angle_alpha   90.00
_cell.angle_beta   90.00
_cell.angle_gamma   90.00
#
_symmetry.space_group_name_H-M   'P 1'
#
loop_
_entity.id
_entity.type
_entity.pdbx_description
1 polymer ?
#
loop_
_entity_poly.entity_id
_entity_poly.type
_entity_poly.pdbx_seq_one_letter_code
_entity_poly.pdbx_strand_id
1 'polypeptide(L)'
;MARQANEVGRATLARLGAQGERLHNTEKNLDLAANQNKIAQDKAAELKTLNRSMFAVHVGNPFTSKERQARADEAVMKRHHDEREARENTRREGFAANQRMEDSFKAFNNAGTRQKQTTKKGYGKYNLDDEDDDLEDQIDDGLGELESQVKMMNMVGKAIGKEVDAQNKMIDRITQKSDAVDDATRMNRERLARIN
;
A
#
# COMPACT_ATOMS: atom_id res chain seq x y z
N MET A 1 23.97 -17.05 -14.79
CA MET A 1 23.19 -15.81 -15.02
C MET A 1 21.75 -15.90 -14.51
N ALA A 2 20.97 -16.94 -14.83
CA ALA A 2 19.56 -17.05 -14.39
C ALA A 2 19.36 -17.06 -12.86
N ARG A 3 20.23 -17.75 -12.10
CA ARG A 3 20.23 -17.71 -10.62
C ARG A 3 20.38 -16.29 -10.05
N GLN A 4 21.33 -15.52 -10.60
CA GLN A 4 21.59 -14.15 -10.19
C GLN A 4 20.39 -13.23 -10.49
N ALA A 5 19.74 -13.40 -11.64
CA ALA A 5 18.54 -12.65 -11.98
C ALA A 5 17.38 -12.95 -11.01
N ASN A 6 17.22 -14.21 -10.59
CA ASN A 6 16.21 -14.60 -9.60
C ASN A 6 16.50 -14.02 -8.21
N GLU A 7 17.78 -13.99 -7.80
CA GLU A 7 18.19 -13.38 -6.53
C GLU A 7 17.90 -11.87 -6.52
N VAL A 8 18.26 -11.16 -7.60
CA VAL A 8 17.96 -9.74 -7.78
C VAL A 8 16.45 -9.50 -7.79
N GLY A 9 15.67 -10.35 -8.45
CA GLY A 9 14.21 -10.25 -8.47
C GLY A 9 13.59 -10.42 -7.07
N ARG A 10 14.04 -11.41 -6.30
CA ARG A 10 13.60 -11.62 -4.90
C ARG A 10 13.96 -10.44 -4.01
N ALA A 11 15.20 -9.93 -4.13
CA ALA A 11 15.65 -8.75 -3.40
C ALA A 11 14.83 -7.50 -3.77
N THR A 12 14.49 -7.34 -5.05
CA THR A 12 13.63 -6.26 -5.54
C THR A 12 12.25 -6.33 -4.92
N LEU A 13 11.64 -7.53 -4.91
CA LEU A 13 10.34 -7.73 -4.29
C LEU A 13 10.38 -7.44 -2.78
N ALA A 14 11.39 -7.92 -2.06
CA ALA A 14 11.57 -7.61 -0.63
C ALA A 14 11.67 -6.10 -0.38
N ARG A 15 12.41 -5.39 -1.24
CA ARG A 15 12.52 -3.93 -1.18
C ARG A 15 11.19 -3.24 -1.50
N LEU A 16 10.39 -3.78 -2.41
CA LEU A 16 9.04 -3.28 -2.71
C LEU A 16 8.11 -3.47 -1.51
N GLY A 17 8.15 -4.62 -0.83
CA GLY A 17 7.37 -4.84 0.40
C GLY A 17 7.69 -3.81 1.48
N ALA A 18 8.98 -3.54 1.73
CA ALA A 18 9.40 -2.51 2.68
C ALA A 18 8.98 -1.08 2.26
N GLN A 19 8.98 -0.79 0.95
CA GLN A 19 8.46 0.48 0.43
C GLN A 19 6.94 0.59 0.59
N GLY A 20 6.19 -0.49 0.35
CA GLY A 20 4.76 -0.56 0.56
C GLY A 20 4.37 -0.22 1.99
N GLU A 21 5.09 -0.75 2.99
CA GLU A 21 4.87 -0.40 4.39
C GLU A 21 5.10 1.09 4.67
N ARG A 22 6.14 1.69 4.08
CA ARG A 22 6.39 3.14 4.20
C ARG A 22 5.27 3.95 3.57
N LEU A 23 4.78 3.57 2.40
CA LEU A 23 3.66 4.24 1.74
C LEU A 23 2.39 4.17 2.60
N HIS A 24 2.06 3.01 3.19
CA HIS A 24 0.95 2.88 4.12
C HIS A 24 1.09 3.77 5.36
N ASN A 25 2.30 3.87 5.92
CA ASN A 25 2.58 4.78 7.03
C ASN A 25 2.42 6.25 6.62
N THR A 26 2.85 6.62 5.41
CA THR A 26 2.64 7.96 4.84
C THR A 26 1.15 8.27 4.70
N GLU A 27 0.37 7.35 4.11
CA GLU A 27 -1.08 7.52 3.96
C GLU A 27 -1.78 7.70 5.31
N LYS A 28 -1.44 6.87 6.30
CA LYS A 28 -1.94 7.00 7.68
C LYS A 28 -1.60 8.36 8.29
N ASN A 29 -0.39 8.86 8.07
CA ASN A 29 0.03 10.18 8.59
C ASN A 29 -0.73 11.32 7.89
N LEU A 30 -1.01 11.20 6.59
CA LEU A 30 -1.84 12.15 5.87
C LEU A 30 -3.29 12.14 6.37
N ASP A 31 -3.86 10.98 6.67
CA ASP A 31 -5.19 10.87 7.28
C ASP A 31 -5.24 11.59 8.64
N LEU A 32 -4.19 11.45 9.46
CA LEU A 32 -4.06 12.18 10.73
C LEU A 32 -3.92 13.69 10.52
N ALA A 33 -3.09 14.11 9.56
CA ALA A 33 -2.90 15.52 9.24
C ALA A 33 -4.19 16.18 8.73
N ALA A 34 -4.97 15.46 7.91
CA ALA A 34 -6.28 15.93 7.43
C ALA A 34 -7.25 16.16 8.61
N ASN A 35 -7.30 15.24 9.57
CA ASN A 35 -8.15 15.38 10.76
C ASN A 35 -7.71 16.56 11.64
N GLN A 36 -6.41 16.72 11.85
CA GLN A 36 -5.88 17.87 12.61
C GLN A 36 -6.19 19.20 11.92
N ASN A 37 -6.10 19.25 10.58
CA ASN A 37 -6.47 20.43 9.81
C ASN A 37 -7.95 20.79 9.96
N LYS A 38 -8.86 19.80 9.98
CA LYS A 38 -10.28 20.03 10.24
C LYS A 38 -10.52 20.58 11.65
N ILE A 39 -9.87 20.01 12.66
CA ILE A 39 -9.97 20.50 14.04
C ILE A 39 -9.45 21.95 14.14
N ALA A 40 -8.34 22.26 13.46
CA ALA A 40 -7.81 23.62 13.40
C ALA A 40 -8.79 24.59 12.71
N GLN A 41 -9.47 24.16 11.63
CA GLN A 41 -10.51 24.96 10.97
C GLN A 41 -11.67 25.29 11.91
N ASP A 42 -12.18 24.29 12.63
CA ASP A 42 -13.31 24.47 13.55
C ASP A 42 -12.92 25.43 14.69
N LYS A 43 -11.73 25.25 15.30
CA LYS A 43 -11.21 26.16 16.33
C LYS A 43 -10.98 27.58 15.83
N ALA A 44 -10.44 27.75 14.62
CA ALA A 44 -10.27 29.09 14.03
C ALA A 44 -11.62 29.77 13.76
N ALA A 45 -12.64 29.01 13.33
CA ALA A 45 -13.99 29.54 13.16
C ALA A 45 -14.60 29.98 14.50
N GLU A 46 -14.43 29.17 15.54
CA GLU A 46 -14.86 29.50 16.90
C GLU A 46 -14.18 30.78 17.40
N LEU A 47 -12.85 30.90 17.27
CA LEU A 47 -12.10 32.11 17.65
C LEU A 47 -12.59 33.36 16.90
N LYS A 48 -12.88 33.25 15.60
CA LYS A 48 -13.45 34.36 14.81
C LYS A 48 -14.82 34.79 15.36
N THR A 49 -15.67 33.83 15.73
CA THR A 49 -16.97 34.16 16.35
C THR A 49 -16.82 34.78 17.73
N LEU A 50 -15.90 34.27 18.55
CA LEU A 50 -15.65 34.74 19.91
C LEU A 50 -15.08 36.17 19.93
N ASN A 51 -14.15 36.49 19.02
CA ASN A 51 -13.61 37.85 18.86
C ASN A 51 -14.72 38.84 18.47
N ARG A 52 -15.59 38.46 17.53
CA ARG A 52 -16.76 39.27 17.14
C ARG A 52 -17.81 39.38 18.25
N SER A 53 -17.96 38.38 19.10
CA SER A 53 -18.97 38.35 20.17
C SER A 53 -18.56 39.02 21.48
N MET A 54 -17.30 39.48 21.64
CA MET A 54 -16.95 40.36 22.77
C MET A 54 -17.70 41.70 22.72
N PHE A 55 -18.23 42.10 21.57
CA PHE A 55 -18.93 43.38 21.36
C PHE A 55 -20.35 43.26 20.77
N ALA A 56 -20.84 42.05 20.47
CA ALA A 56 -22.14 41.86 19.83
C ALA A 56 -23.00 40.83 20.58
N VAL A 57 -24.11 41.29 21.18
CA VAL A 57 -25.11 40.44 21.85
C VAL A 57 -25.86 39.61 20.80
N HIS A 58 -25.48 38.33 20.65
CA HIS A 58 -26.14 37.42 19.71
C HIS A 58 -27.42 36.82 20.32
N VAL A 59 -28.57 37.43 20.02
CA VAL A 59 -29.88 36.81 20.27
C VAL A 59 -30.20 35.89 19.09
N GLY A 60 -29.88 34.60 19.19
CA GLY A 60 -30.22 33.61 18.17
C GLY A 60 -31.73 33.33 18.12
N ASN A 61 -32.28 33.10 16.92
CA ASN A 61 -33.72 32.81 16.73
C ASN A 61 -34.14 31.49 17.43
N PRO A 62 -34.99 31.53 18.48
CA PRO A 62 -35.32 30.38 19.31
C PRO A 62 -36.11 29.28 18.58
N PHE A 63 -36.77 29.60 17.48
CA PHE A 63 -37.60 28.65 16.73
C PHE A 63 -36.80 27.66 15.86
N THR A 64 -35.55 27.97 15.53
CA THR A 64 -34.67 27.10 14.71
C THR A 64 -33.53 26.47 15.50
N SER A 65 -33.46 26.72 16.82
CA SER A 65 -32.36 26.26 17.67
C SER A 65 -32.25 24.74 17.72
N LYS A 66 -33.38 24.03 17.88
CA LYS A 66 -33.40 22.57 17.95
C LYS A 66 -32.98 21.91 16.64
N GLU A 67 -33.47 22.41 15.51
CA GLU A 67 -33.10 21.89 14.18
C GLU A 67 -31.61 22.13 13.87
N ARG A 68 -31.09 23.31 14.25
CA ARG A 68 -29.66 23.63 14.08
C ARG A 68 -28.78 22.74 14.94
N GLN A 69 -29.19 22.45 16.18
CA GLN A 69 -28.48 21.55 17.07
C GLN A 69 -28.48 20.12 16.51
N ALA A 70 -29.63 19.60 16.10
CA ALA A 70 -29.74 18.27 15.50
C ALA A 70 -28.86 18.13 14.24
N ARG A 71 -28.82 19.15 13.37
CA ARG A 71 -27.96 19.14 12.18
C ARG A 71 -26.46 19.19 12.54
N ALA A 72 -26.09 19.91 13.60
CA ALA A 72 -24.72 19.95 14.09
C ALA A 72 -24.30 18.59 14.66
N ASP A 73 -25.16 17.97 15.47
CA ASP A 73 -24.93 16.64 16.05
C ASP A 73 -24.79 15.57 14.94
N GLU A 74 -25.66 15.62 13.92
CA GLU A 74 -25.57 14.74 12.75
C GLU A 74 -24.27 14.94 11.97
N ALA A 75 -23.85 16.20 11.75
CA ALA A 75 -22.59 16.49 11.07
C ALA A 75 -21.37 15.99 11.84
N VAL A 76 -21.36 16.10 13.16
CA VAL A 76 -20.29 15.58 14.03
C VAL A 76 -20.25 14.05 13.94
N MET A 77 -21.40 13.38 14.06
CA MET A 77 -21.47 11.93 13.96
C MET A 77 -21.02 11.43 12.58
N LYS A 78 -21.46 12.09 11.50
CA LYS A 78 -21.04 11.77 10.14
C LYS A 78 -19.54 11.91 9.96
N ARG A 79 -18.95 13.04 10.39
CA ARG A 79 -17.49 13.25 10.33
C ARG A 79 -16.73 12.13 11.06
N HIS A 80 -17.18 11.75 12.26
CA HIS A 80 -16.56 10.65 12.99
C HIS A 80 -16.64 9.30 12.26
N HIS A 81 -17.75 9.03 11.57
CA HIS A 81 -17.91 7.82 10.76
C HIS A 81 -16.95 7.84 9.56
N ASP A 82 -16.92 8.95 8.82
CA ASP A 82 -16.03 9.12 7.65
C ASP A 82 -14.55 8.97 8.04
N GLU A 83 -14.14 9.57 9.17
CA GLU A 83 -12.77 9.45 9.69
C GLU A 83 -12.42 8.04 10.18
N ARG A 84 -13.40 7.32 10.70
CA ARG A 84 -13.22 5.93 11.11
C ARG A 84 -13.09 5.04 9.88
N GLU A 85 -13.99 5.20 8.92
CA GLU A 85 -14.00 4.43 7.67
C GLU A 85 -12.71 4.62 6.88
N ALA A 86 -12.23 5.86 6.72
CA ALA A 86 -10.97 6.15 6.06
C ALA A 86 -9.80 5.42 6.73
N ARG A 87 -9.71 5.47 8.07
CA ARG A 87 -8.67 4.78 8.83
C ARG A 87 -8.78 3.26 8.75
N GLU A 88 -9.99 2.72 8.80
CA GLU A 88 -10.22 1.28 8.66
C GLU A 88 -9.86 0.80 7.24
N ASN A 89 -10.16 1.61 6.21
CA ASN A 89 -9.78 1.29 4.84
C ASN A 89 -8.25 1.26 4.66
N THR A 90 -7.54 2.30 5.12
CA THR A 90 -6.06 2.35 5.08
C THR A 90 -5.46 1.15 5.82
N ARG A 91 -6.00 0.76 6.99
CA ARG A 91 -5.55 -0.43 7.74
C ARG A 91 -5.82 -1.73 7.00
N ARG A 92 -7.01 -1.90 6.43
CA ARG A 92 -7.41 -3.11 5.70
C ARG A 92 -6.54 -3.30 4.47
N GLU A 93 -6.26 -2.22 3.75
CA GLU A 93 -5.37 -2.24 2.59
C GLU A 93 -3.94 -2.60 2.97
N GLY A 94 -3.42 -2.04 4.07
CA GLY A 94 -2.11 -2.39 4.63
C GLY A 94 -1.99 -3.86 5.00
N PHE A 95 -3.02 -4.40 5.65
CA PHE A 95 -3.07 -5.83 5.98
C PHE A 95 -3.10 -6.69 4.71
N ALA A 96 -3.95 -6.34 3.74
CA ALA A 96 -4.06 -7.06 2.48
C ALA A 96 -2.75 -7.02 1.66
N ALA A 97 -2.02 -5.90 1.67
CA ALA A 97 -0.72 -5.78 1.01
C ALA A 97 0.32 -6.69 1.66
N ASN A 98 0.41 -6.68 2.99
CA ASN A 98 1.31 -7.56 3.73
C ASN A 98 1.00 -9.04 3.48
N GLN A 99 -0.28 -9.41 3.47
CA GLN A 99 -0.70 -10.78 3.17
C GLN A 99 -0.31 -11.21 1.75
N ARG A 100 -0.53 -10.36 0.74
CA ARG A 100 -0.09 -10.65 -0.65
C ARG A 100 1.41 -10.87 -0.77
N MET A 101 2.19 -10.06 -0.06
CA MET A 101 3.65 -10.20 -0.02
C MET A 101 4.06 -11.53 0.62
N GLU A 102 3.46 -11.87 1.76
CA GLU A 102 3.73 -13.13 2.47
C GLU A 102 3.37 -14.35 1.60
N ASP A 103 2.21 -14.34 0.94
CA ASP A 103 1.78 -15.41 0.04
C ASP A 103 2.71 -15.55 -1.16
N SER A 104 3.20 -14.43 -1.70
CA SER A 104 4.19 -14.43 -2.78
C SER A 104 5.51 -15.07 -2.33
N PHE A 105 6.02 -14.70 -1.14
CA PHE A 105 7.22 -15.32 -0.57
C PHE A 105 7.06 -16.82 -0.30
N LYS A 106 5.91 -17.23 0.26
CA LYS A 106 5.58 -18.66 0.47
C LYS A 106 5.57 -19.42 -0.85
N ALA A 107 5.00 -18.85 -1.91
CA ALA A 107 5.00 -19.45 -3.24
C ALA A 107 6.42 -19.63 -3.80
N PHE A 108 7.32 -18.66 -3.63
CA PHE A 108 8.71 -18.77 -4.08
C PHE A 108 9.51 -19.83 -3.31
N ASN A 109 9.26 -19.98 -2.01
CA ASN A 109 9.92 -21.00 -1.20
C ASN A 109 9.46 -22.40 -1.61
N ASN A 110 8.15 -22.61 -1.79
CA ASN A 110 7.59 -23.89 -2.23
C ASN A 110 7.96 -24.27 -3.68
N ALA A 111 8.24 -23.28 -4.53
CA ALA A 111 8.73 -23.52 -5.89
C ALA A 111 10.17 -24.06 -5.91
N GLY A 112 11.00 -23.68 -4.93
CA GLY A 112 12.39 -24.16 -4.82
C GLY A 112 12.52 -25.60 -4.32
N THR A 113 11.54 -26.10 -3.56
CA THR A 113 11.61 -27.43 -2.92
C THR A 113 11.10 -28.59 -3.81
N ARG A 114 10.46 -28.30 -4.95
CA ARG A 114 9.88 -29.32 -5.85
C ARG A 114 10.83 -29.88 -6.92
N GLN A 115 12.15 -29.88 -6.69
CA GLN A 115 13.03 -30.74 -7.49
C GLN A 115 12.80 -32.19 -7.08
N LYS A 116 11.79 -32.80 -7.70
CA LYS A 116 11.58 -34.25 -7.70
C LYS A 116 12.78 -34.89 -8.38
N GLN A 117 13.39 -35.85 -7.69
CA GLN A 117 14.31 -36.84 -8.23
C GLN A 117 13.74 -37.36 -9.56
N THR A 118 14.42 -37.03 -10.66
CA THR A 118 14.21 -37.70 -11.94
C THR A 118 14.59 -39.15 -11.73
N THR A 119 13.60 -40.05 -11.79
CA THR A 119 13.86 -41.48 -11.80
C THR A 119 14.54 -41.76 -13.14
N LYS A 120 15.82 -42.16 -13.09
CA LYS A 120 16.65 -42.47 -14.26
C LYS A 120 15.85 -43.32 -15.24
N LYS A 121 15.61 -42.77 -16.44
CA LYS A 121 15.00 -43.48 -17.55
C LYS A 121 16.11 -44.37 -18.13
N GLY A 122 16.03 -45.68 -17.91
CA GLY A 122 17.04 -46.61 -18.42
C GLY A 122 17.02 -46.65 -19.94
N TYR A 123 17.95 -45.96 -20.60
CA TYR A 123 18.16 -46.07 -22.03
C TYR A 123 18.86 -47.40 -22.33
N GLY A 124 18.33 -48.11 -23.33
CA GLY A 124 18.65 -49.50 -23.61
C GLY A 124 19.94 -49.66 -24.41
N LYS A 125 20.94 -50.27 -23.79
CA LYS A 125 21.79 -51.37 -24.30
C LYS A 125 22.08 -51.38 -25.83
N TYR A 126 22.59 -50.29 -26.39
CA TYR A 126 23.31 -50.33 -27.66
C TYR A 126 24.44 -49.30 -27.61
N ASN A 127 25.68 -49.81 -27.54
CA ASN A 127 26.92 -49.05 -27.45
C ASN A 127 27.04 -48.03 -28.59
N LEU A 128 26.90 -46.75 -28.25
CA LEU A 128 27.41 -45.61 -28.99
C LEU A 128 28.11 -44.76 -27.92
N ASP A 129 29.44 -44.78 -27.93
CA ASP A 129 30.38 -43.99 -27.12
C ASP A 129 29.90 -43.50 -25.74
N ASP A 130 30.38 -44.16 -24.67
CA ASP A 130 30.10 -43.81 -23.26
C ASP A 130 30.45 -42.33 -22.89
N GLU A 131 31.18 -41.59 -23.73
CA GLU A 131 31.46 -40.14 -23.53
C GLU A 131 30.28 -39.22 -23.93
N ASP A 132 29.42 -39.64 -24.87
CA ASP A 132 28.29 -38.82 -25.34
C ASP A 132 27.10 -38.88 -24.36
N ASP A 133 26.88 -40.03 -23.69
CA ASP A 133 25.80 -40.23 -22.71
C ASP A 133 25.99 -39.35 -21.46
N ASP A 134 27.22 -39.20 -20.96
CA ASP A 134 27.53 -38.35 -19.80
C ASP A 134 27.37 -36.85 -20.11
N LEU A 135 27.51 -36.46 -21.38
CA LEU A 135 27.30 -35.08 -21.83
C LEU A 135 25.81 -34.77 -21.97
N GLU A 136 25.01 -35.71 -22.48
CA GLU A 136 23.56 -35.56 -22.61
C GLU A 136 22.88 -35.44 -21.23
N ASP A 137 23.30 -36.26 -20.24
CA ASP A 137 22.83 -36.16 -18.85
C ASP A 137 23.12 -34.77 -18.23
N GLN A 138 24.31 -34.21 -18.47
CA GLN A 138 24.68 -32.87 -17.99
C GLN A 138 23.88 -31.76 -18.67
N ILE A 139 23.56 -31.92 -19.96
CA ILE A 139 22.73 -30.97 -20.70
C ILE A 139 21.28 -31.02 -20.18
N ASP A 140 20.72 -32.21 -19.96
CA ASP A 140 19.37 -32.38 -19.41
C ASP A 140 19.24 -31.80 -18.00
N ASP A 141 20.22 -32.02 -17.13
CA ASP A 141 20.27 -31.41 -15.80
C ASP A 141 20.36 -29.87 -15.90
N GLY A 142 21.20 -29.35 -16.80
CA GLY A 142 21.32 -27.92 -17.08
C GLY A 142 20.04 -27.30 -17.63
N LEU A 143 19.33 -28.01 -18.52
CA LEU A 143 18.05 -27.59 -19.09
C LEU A 143 16.93 -27.61 -18.03
N GLY A 144 16.87 -28.63 -17.19
CA GLY A 144 15.92 -28.69 -16.07
C GLY A 144 16.16 -27.59 -15.04
N GLU A 145 17.43 -27.26 -14.77
CA GLU A 145 17.77 -26.11 -13.95
C GLU A 145 17.31 -24.80 -14.60
N LEU A 146 17.66 -24.57 -15.87
CA LEU A 146 17.25 -23.37 -16.60
C LEU A 146 15.73 -23.21 -16.64
N GLU A 147 14.99 -24.29 -16.88
CA GLU A 147 13.52 -24.29 -16.88
C GLU A 147 12.97 -23.85 -15.51
N SER A 148 13.53 -24.39 -14.42
CA SER A 148 13.16 -24.00 -13.06
C SER A 148 13.47 -22.52 -12.77
N GLN A 149 14.65 -22.05 -13.19
CA GLN A 149 15.04 -20.66 -13.02
C GLN A 149 14.14 -19.70 -13.82
N VAL A 150 13.78 -20.05 -15.06
CA VAL A 150 12.88 -19.23 -15.90
C VAL A 150 11.46 -19.20 -15.32
N LYS A 151 10.95 -20.33 -14.82
CA LYS A 151 9.67 -20.40 -14.10
C LYS A 151 9.68 -19.48 -12.88
N MET A 152 10.75 -19.52 -12.08
CA MET A 152 10.91 -18.62 -10.93
C MET A 152 10.93 -17.15 -11.36
N MET A 153 11.66 -16.83 -12.43
CA MET A 153 11.77 -15.45 -12.93
C MET A 153 10.42 -14.91 -13.39
N ASN A 154 9.60 -15.73 -14.06
CA ASN A 154 8.24 -15.38 -14.44
C ASN A 154 7.34 -15.13 -13.23
N MET A 155 7.41 -16.00 -12.21
CA MET A 155 6.64 -15.81 -10.98
C MET A 155 7.03 -14.53 -10.24
N VAL A 156 8.34 -14.26 -10.11
CA VAL A 156 8.87 -13.06 -9.47
C VAL A 156 8.50 -11.81 -10.26
N GLY A 157 8.66 -11.83 -11.59
CA GLY A 157 8.28 -10.71 -12.45
C GLY A 157 6.79 -10.37 -12.37
N LYS A 158 5.91 -11.38 -12.33
CA LYS A 158 4.47 -11.18 -12.12
C LYS A 158 4.15 -10.61 -10.74
N ALA A 159 4.83 -11.06 -9.69
CA ALA A 159 4.65 -10.53 -8.34
C ALA A 159 5.10 -9.07 -8.24
N ILE A 160 6.28 -8.74 -8.79
CA ILE A 160 6.78 -7.37 -8.89
C ILE A 160 5.79 -6.48 -9.63
N GLY A 161 5.30 -6.91 -10.80
CA GLY A 161 4.34 -6.13 -11.58
C GLY A 161 3.06 -5.82 -10.79
N LYS A 162 2.47 -6.83 -10.15
CA LYS A 162 1.28 -6.64 -9.30
C LYS A 162 1.52 -5.70 -8.13
N GLU A 163 2.68 -5.80 -7.49
CA GLU A 163 3.02 -4.95 -6.35
C GLU A 163 3.25 -3.50 -6.78
N VAL A 164 3.94 -3.28 -7.90
CA VAL A 164 4.12 -1.94 -8.50
C VAL A 164 2.78 -1.33 -8.88
N ASP A 165 1.87 -2.08 -9.52
CA ASP A 165 0.53 -1.58 -9.86
C ASP A 165 -0.28 -1.19 -8.61
N ALA A 166 -0.17 -1.98 -7.54
CA ALA A 166 -0.83 -1.70 -6.27
C ALA A 166 -0.24 -0.45 -5.59
N GLN A 167 1.09 -0.31 -5.59
CA GLN A 167 1.77 0.86 -5.03
C GLN A 167 1.49 2.12 -5.83
N ASN A 168 1.41 2.06 -7.16
CA ASN A 168 1.04 3.20 -8.00
C ASN A 168 -0.35 3.75 -7.63
N LYS A 169 -1.35 2.87 -7.48
CA LYS A 169 -2.69 3.28 -7.02
C LYS A 169 -2.68 3.91 -5.63
N MET A 170 -1.80 3.44 -4.74
CA MET A 170 -1.64 4.02 -3.41
C MET A 170 -0.98 5.38 -3.48
N ILE A 171 0.06 5.54 -4.31
CA ILE A 171 0.71 6.82 -4.57
C ILE A 171 -0.31 7.83 -5.09
N ASP A 172 -1.18 7.46 -6.02
CA ASP A 172 -2.24 8.36 -6.53
C ASP A 172 -3.16 8.85 -5.39
N ARG A 173 -3.57 7.95 -4.48
CA ARG A 173 -4.37 8.34 -3.29
C ARG A 173 -3.58 9.23 -2.35
N ILE A 174 -2.31 8.92 -2.09
CA ILE A 174 -1.42 9.71 -1.24
C ILE A 174 -1.25 11.11 -1.83
N THR A 175 -1.06 11.24 -3.13
CA THR A 175 -0.97 12.54 -3.83
C THR A 175 -2.23 13.35 -3.62
N GLN A 176 -3.41 12.77 -3.89
CA GLN A 176 -4.69 13.46 -3.68
C GLN A 176 -4.90 13.91 -2.23
N LYS A 177 -4.58 13.04 -1.26
CA LYS A 177 -4.64 13.38 0.17
C LYS A 177 -3.64 14.46 0.55
N SER A 178 -2.43 14.40 0.01
CA SER A 178 -1.36 15.36 0.25
C SER A 178 -1.77 16.75 -0.24
N ASP A 179 -2.27 16.86 -1.47
CA ASP A 179 -2.75 18.12 -2.04
C ASP A 179 -3.90 18.72 -1.20
N ALA A 180 -4.86 17.88 -0.79
CA ALA A 180 -5.96 18.32 0.07
C ALA A 180 -5.48 18.81 1.44
N VAL A 181 -4.50 18.15 2.04
CA VAL A 181 -3.89 18.56 3.31
C VAL A 181 -3.11 19.87 3.15
N ASP A 182 -2.35 20.03 2.07
CA ASP A 182 -1.60 21.26 1.78
C ASP A 182 -2.53 22.46 1.61
N ASP A 183 -3.56 22.32 0.77
CA ASP A 183 -4.57 23.36 0.55
C ASP A 183 -5.30 23.73 1.85
N ALA A 184 -5.71 22.73 2.64
CA ALA A 184 -6.36 22.96 3.93
C ALA A 184 -5.43 23.70 4.91
N THR A 185 -4.15 23.34 4.93
CA THR A 185 -3.14 23.98 5.79
C THR A 185 -2.94 25.44 5.39
N ARG A 186 -2.82 25.72 4.09
CA ARG A 186 -2.70 27.08 3.56
C ARG A 186 -3.93 27.92 3.90
N MET A 187 -5.13 27.39 3.69
CA MET A 187 -6.37 28.06 4.06
C MET A 187 -6.47 28.35 5.56
N ASN A 188 -6.05 27.40 6.40
CA ASN A 188 -6.01 27.59 7.84
C ASN A 188 -5.09 28.74 8.25
N ARG A 189 -3.90 28.79 7.66
CA ARG A 189 -2.94 29.87 7.90
C ARG A 189 -3.53 31.24 7.52
N GLU A 190 -4.17 31.35 6.36
CA GLU A 190 -4.84 32.57 5.92
C GLU A 190 -6.01 32.97 6.83
N ARG A 191 -6.81 31.99 7.31
CA ARG A 191 -7.90 32.26 8.26
C ARG A 191 -7.38 32.81 9.58
N LEU A 192 -6.31 32.21 10.11
CA LEU A 192 -5.66 32.66 11.35
C LEU A 192 -5.06 34.06 11.18
N ALA A 193 -4.44 34.35 10.04
CA ALA A 193 -3.89 35.68 9.73
C ALA A 193 -4.96 36.78 9.70
N ARG A 194 -6.21 36.45 9.34
CA ARG A 194 -7.35 37.39 9.33
C ARG A 194 -8.05 37.57 10.68
N ILE A 195 -7.72 36.74 11.68
CA ILE A 195 -8.28 36.85 13.04
C ILE A 195 -7.48 37.84 13.89
N ASN A 196 -6.20 38.05 13.54
CA ASN A 196 -5.34 39.08 14.11
C ASN A 196 -5.55 40.44 13.45
#